data_AF-A0A957R0W0-F1
#
_entry.id   AF-A0A957R0W0-F1
#
_cell.length_a   1.000
_cell.length_b   1.000
_cell.length_c   1.000
_cell.angle_alpha   90.00
_cell.angle_beta   90.00
_cell.angle_gamma   90.00
#
_symmetry.space_group_name_H-M   'P 1'
#
loop_
_entity.id
_entity.type
_entity.pdbx_description
1 polymer ?
#
loop_
_entity_poly.entity_id
_entity_poly.type
_entity_poly.pdbx_seq_one_letter_code
_entity_poly.pdbx_strand_id
1 'polypeptide(L)' 'FRVASITKLFTATAIMQLRDQGKLNLHDAIQQHLPWFNMTEAFPEEPPITILNLLTHTAGLPREPLFDHWL' A
#
# COMPACT_ATOMS: atom_id res chain seq x y z
N PHE A 1 -17.85 -1.08 19.52
CA PHE A 1 -16.84 0.00 19.51
C PHE A 1 -16.25 0.11 18.09
N ARG A 2 -15.89 1.31 17.62
CA ARG A 2 -15.21 1.51 16.32
C ARG A 2 -13.78 2.00 16.56
N VAL A 3 -12.78 1.23 16.14
CA VAL A 3 -11.36 1.48 16.47
C VAL A 3 -10.63 2.40 15.47
N ALA A 4 -11.28 2.78 14.37
CA ALA A 4 -10.75 3.69 13.35
C ALA A 4 -9.32 3.32 12.90
N SER A 5 -8.39 4.30 12.84
CA SER A 5 -7.03 4.10 12.33
C SER A 5 -6.16 3.15 13.15
N ILE A 6 -6.58 2.72 14.34
CA ILE A 6 -5.90 1.62 15.06
C ILE A 6 -5.89 0.34 14.21
N THR A 7 -6.88 0.16 13.32
CA THR A 7 -6.92 -0.92 12.32
C THR A 7 -5.62 -1.04 11.50
N LYS A 8 -4.93 0.09 11.23
CA LYS A 8 -3.66 0.09 10.47
C LYS A 8 -2.58 -0.74 11.15
N LEU A 9 -2.55 -0.80 12.47
CA LEU A 9 -1.59 -1.64 13.21
C LEU A 9 -1.81 -3.12 12.90
N PHE A 10 -3.06 -3.57 12.87
CA PHE A 10 -3.40 -4.95 12.52
C PHE A 10 -3.01 -5.27 11.07
N THR A 11 -3.31 -4.37 10.13
CA THR A 11 -2.89 -4.52 8.72
C THR A 11 -1.37 -4.58 8.59
N ALA A 12 -0.64 -3.68 9.26
CA ALA A 12 0.81 -3.67 9.24
C ALA A 12 1.39 -4.95 9.84
N THR A 13 0.86 -5.43 10.97
CA THR A 13 1.27 -6.70 11.58
C THR A 13 1.05 -7.89 10.64
N ALA A 14 -0.09 -7.94 9.95
CA ALA A 14 -0.36 -9.00 8.97
C ALA A 14 0.66 -8.97 7.81
N ILE A 15 1.02 -7.78 7.32
CA ILE A 15 2.06 -7.63 6.29
C ILE A 15 3.43 -8.13 6.80
N MET A 16 3.81 -7.79 8.04
CA MET A 16 5.07 -8.27 8.63
C MET A 16 5.08 -9.80 8.81
N GLN A 17 3.95 -10.40 9.18
CA GLN A 17 3.83 -11.87 9.24
C GLN A 17 3.99 -12.53 7.87
N LEU A 18 3.43 -11.94 6.80
CA LEU A 18 3.61 -12.42 5.43
C LEU A 18 5.07 -12.31 4.98
N ARG A 19 5.76 -11.22 5.34
CA ARG A 19 7.20 -11.06 5.12
C ARG A 19 7.99 -12.17 5.79
N ASP A 20 7.71 -12.46 7.06
CA ASP A 20 8.42 -13.49 7.82
C ASP A 20 8.19 -14.90 7.25
N GLN A 21 7.04 -15.12 6.61
CA GLN A 21 6.72 -16.34 5.86
C GLN A 21 7.37 -16.39 4.47
N GLY A 22 8.12 -15.37 4.06
CA GLY A 22 8.74 -15.27 2.73
C GLY A 22 7.73 -15.07 1.59
N LYS A 23 6.49 -14.66 1.88
CA LYS A 23 5.44 -14.48 0.86
C LYS A 23 5.51 -13.15 0.13
N LEU A 24 6.20 -12.17 0.71
CA LEU A 24 6.46 -10.85 0.13
C LEU A 24 7.75 -10.27 0.74
N ASN A 25 8.35 -9.29 0.08
CA ASN A 25 9.34 -8.40 0.68
C ASN A 25 8.80 -6.98 0.75
N LEU A 26 9.24 -6.20 1.75
CA LEU A 26 8.78 -4.82 1.90
C LEU A 26 9.20 -3.91 0.74
N HIS A 27 10.23 -4.30 -0.01
CA HIS A 27 10.71 -3.59 -1.20
C HIS A 27 10.05 -4.08 -2.50
N ASP A 28 9.13 -5.05 -2.42
CA ASP A 28 8.35 -5.44 -3.60
C ASP A 28 7.53 -4.24 -4.08
N ALA A 29 7.53 -4.03 -5.40
CA ALA A 29 6.61 -3.09 -6.02
C ALA A 29 5.17 -3.59 -5.85
N ILE A 30 4.23 -2.69 -5.57
CA ILE A 30 2.83 -3.07 -5.34
C ILE A 30 2.23 -3.82 -6.53
N GLN A 31 2.65 -3.49 -7.75
CA GLN A 31 2.22 -4.17 -8.99
C GLN A 31 2.48 -5.68 -8.99
N GLN A 32 3.50 -6.15 -8.26
CA GLN A 32 3.82 -7.57 -8.16
C GLN A 32 2.71 -8.36 -7.45
N HIS A 33 2.02 -7.71 -6.51
CA HIS A 33 0.95 -8.31 -5.71
C HIS A 33 -0.45 -7.87 -6.17
N LEU A 34 -0.57 -6.68 -6.77
CA LEU A 34 -1.80 -6.08 -7.25
C LEU A 34 -1.62 -5.57 -8.69
N PRO A 35 -1.72 -6.42 -9.72
CA PRO A 35 -1.40 -6.05 -11.12
C PRO A 35 -2.30 -4.94 -11.69
N TRP A 36 -3.49 -4.77 -11.13
CA TRP A 36 -4.44 -3.70 -11.52
C TRP A 36 -4.06 -2.32 -10.98
N PHE A 37 -3.13 -2.23 -10.02
CA PHE A 37 -2.68 -0.97 -9.45
C PHE A 37 -1.59 -0.35 -10.33
N ASN A 38 -1.96 0.55 -11.24
CA ASN A 38 -1.01 1.23 -12.11
C ASN A 38 -1.00 2.74 -11.86
N MET A 39 0.10 3.24 -11.28
CA MET A 39 0.37 4.68 -11.15
C MET A 39 1.54 5.15 -12.02
N THR A 40 2.23 4.21 -12.66
CA THR A 40 3.41 4.50 -13.48
C THR A 40 3.06 5.34 -14.70
N GLU A 41 1.83 5.24 -15.22
CA GLU A 41 1.35 6.09 -16.31
C GLU A 41 1.26 7.57 -15.91
N ALA A 42 0.97 7.87 -14.65
CA ALA A 42 0.89 9.24 -14.15
C ALA A 42 2.28 9.83 -13.84
N PHE A 43 3.24 8.98 -13.45
CA PHE A 43 4.58 9.39 -13.04
C PHE A 43 5.64 8.41 -13.59
N PRO A 44 5.95 8.46 -14.90
CA PRO A 44 6.81 7.46 -15.55
C PRO A 44 8.29 7.50 -15.11
N GLU A 45 8.74 8.65 -14.59
CA GLU A 45 10.12 8.85 -14.11
C GLU A 45 10.30 8.46 -12.63
N GLU A 46 9.22 8.21 -11.90
CA GLU A 46 9.27 7.88 -10.47
C GLU A 46 9.46 6.36 -10.28
N PRO A 47 10.21 5.94 -9.24
CA PRO A 47 10.34 4.53 -8.92
C PRO A 47 8.99 3.92 -8.53
N PRO A 48 8.79 2.61 -8.74
CA PRO A 48 7.56 1.94 -8.35
C PRO A 48 7.26 2.09 -6.85
N ILE A 49 6.00 2.34 -6.51
CA ILE A 49 5.54 2.32 -5.12
C ILE A 49 5.76 0.93 -4.53
N THR A 50 6.45 0.87 -3.39
CA THR A 50 6.69 -0.38 -2.66
C THR A 50 5.71 -0.59 -1.52
N ILE A 51 5.65 -1.82 -0.99
CA ILE A 51 4.91 -2.13 0.25
C ILE A 51 5.38 -1.25 1.41
N LEU A 52 6.70 -1.01 1.54
CA LEU A 52 7.25 -0.13 2.56
C LEU A 52 6.70 1.28 2.45
N ASN A 53 6.61 1.83 1.23
CA ASN A 53 6.06 3.17 1.02
C ASN A 53 4.61 3.30 1.52
N LEU A 54 3.79 2.26 1.35
CA LEU A 54 2.42 2.24 1.88
C LEU A 54 2.41 2.18 3.42
N LEU A 55 3.23 1.32 4.02
CA LEU A 55 3.33 1.18 5.48
C LEU A 55 3.79 2.47 6.16
N THR A 56 4.65 3.26 5.50
CA THR A 56 5.22 4.49 6.05
C THR A 56 4.53 5.77 5.58
N HIS A 57 3.45 5.67 4.80
CA HIS A 57 2.76 6.83 4.22
C HIS A 57 3.66 7.73 3.36
N THR A 58 4.58 7.14 2.59
CA THR A 58 5.52 7.85 1.70
C THR A 58 5.33 7.52 0.22
N ALA A 59 4.19 6.91 -0.13
CA ALA A 59 3.86 6.52 -1.51
C ALA A 59 3.37 7.69 -2.40
N GLY A 60 3.24 8.91 -1.86
CA GLY A 60 2.71 10.06 -2.61
C GLY A 60 1.20 10.00 -2.90
N LEU A 61 0.49 9.01 -2.34
CA LEU A 61 -0.96 8.87 -2.50
C LEU A 61 -1.73 9.97 -1.77
N PRO A 62 -2.86 10.45 -2.33
CA PRO A 62 -3.78 11.29 -1.57
C PRO A 62 -4.32 10.49 -0.37
N ARG A 63 -4.69 11.23 0.68
CA ARG A 63 -5.21 10.61 1.91
C ARG A 63 -6.47 9.77 1.66
N GLU A 64 -7.36 10.30 0.83
CA GLU A 64 -8.63 9.69 0.46
C GLU A 64 -8.70 9.57 -1.07
N PRO A 65 -9.51 8.64 -1.62
CA PRO A 65 -9.73 8.54 -3.07
C PRO A 65 -10.20 9.87 -3.67
N LEU A 66 -9.76 10.17 -4.90
CA LEU A 66 -10.11 11.41 -5.61
C LEU A 66 -11.55 11.41 -6.15
N PHE A 67 -12.18 10.25 -6.20
CA PHE A 67 -13.56 10.08 -6.62
C PHE A 67 -14.43 9.67 -5.43
N ASP A 68 -15.72 10.00 -5.51
CA ASP A 68 -16.68 9.55 -4.52
C ASP A 68 -16.80 8.02 -4.59
N HIS A 69 -16.56 7.38 -3.47
CA HIS A 69 -16.57 5.92 -3.31
C HIS A 69 -17.68 5.47 -2.36
N TRP A 70 -18.52 6.41 -1.92
CA TRP A 70 -19.69 6.15 -1.07
C TRP A 70 -21.00 6.04 -1.88
N LEU A 71 -20.92 6.10 -3.21
CA LEU A 71 -22.04 5.91 -4.14
C LEU A 71 -22.00 4.53 -4.81
#